data_AF-A0AAD6Y3Z7-F1
#
_entry.id   AF-A0AAD6Y3Z7-F1
#
_cell.length_a   1.000
_cell.length_b   1.000
_cell.length_c   1.000
_cell.angle_alpha   90.00
_cell.angle_beta   90.00
_cell.angle_gamma   90.00
#
_symmetry.space_group_name_H-M   'P 1'
#
loop_
_entity.id
_entity.type
_entity.pdbx_description
1 polymer ?
#
loop_
_entity_poly.entity_id
_entity_poly.type
_entity_poly.pdbx_seq_one_letter_code
_entity_poly.pdbx_strand_id
1 'polypeptide(L)'
;MPHKRAKRSIREEQRVQKGADLAPRLRADGDALSSEPLPKSFARAINAAQVRADYRSKRKLQEEDAQAGDDKKTKRRKLETATQIRPGETLAHFNKRIEADMRPLVRSAVQTSLAAIRALKKDTSVSASKSAKPSDSRPLEGSAPVAPASKGKSKPTAEPEPEDKHASRPKEFARTSTSAPRRLNDIATAPPDLSSLTRRVQSKSKSNAAAQGKEAKNTGKASVLSPAQQLQMAAAREEAISRYRELRAARHSGGD
;
A
#
# COMPACT_ATOMS: atom_id res chain seq x y z
N MET A 1 -13.56 53.61 -35.88
CA MET A 1 -12.34 53.72 -35.06
C MET A 1 -11.37 52.58 -35.35
N PRO A 2 -10.24 52.86 -36.03
CA PRO A 2 -9.26 51.86 -36.48
C PRO A 2 -8.75 50.94 -35.34
N HIS A 3 -8.52 51.51 -34.17
CA HIS A 3 -8.00 50.83 -32.97
C HIS A 3 -9.01 49.85 -32.31
N LYS A 4 -10.31 49.95 -32.62
CA LYS A 4 -11.31 48.96 -32.16
C LYS A 4 -11.30 47.70 -33.04
N ARG A 5 -10.94 47.83 -34.32
CA ARG A 5 -10.88 46.71 -35.28
C ARG A 5 -9.69 45.79 -34.99
N ALA A 6 -8.51 46.35 -34.66
CA ALA A 6 -7.32 45.58 -34.32
C ALA A 6 -7.47 44.72 -33.05
N LYS A 7 -8.18 45.21 -32.01
CA LYS A 7 -8.44 44.40 -30.81
C LYS A 7 -9.44 43.27 -31.05
N ARG A 8 -10.33 43.45 -32.02
CA ARG A 8 -11.31 42.43 -32.40
C ARG A 8 -10.64 41.31 -33.19
N SER A 9 -9.79 41.63 -34.16
CA SER A 9 -9.08 40.61 -34.95
C SER A 9 -8.21 39.71 -34.07
N ILE A 10 -7.46 40.28 -33.11
CA ILE A 10 -6.63 39.50 -32.17
C ILE A 10 -7.49 38.57 -31.30
N ARG A 11 -8.67 39.04 -30.84
CA ARG A 11 -9.58 38.19 -30.05
C ARG A 11 -10.22 37.08 -30.88
N GLU A 12 -10.57 37.37 -32.12
CA GLU A 12 -11.14 36.38 -33.04
C GLU A 12 -10.08 35.33 -33.40
N GLU A 13 -8.85 35.73 -33.70
CA GLU A 13 -7.73 34.83 -33.94
C GLU A 13 -7.43 33.93 -32.73
N GLN A 14 -7.37 34.50 -31.53
CA GLN A 14 -7.20 33.72 -30.29
C GLN A 14 -8.38 32.78 -30.04
N ARG A 15 -9.61 33.15 -30.39
CA ARG A 15 -10.78 32.29 -30.25
C ARG A 15 -10.76 31.14 -31.26
N VAL A 16 -10.27 31.37 -32.48
CA VAL A 16 -10.09 30.34 -33.50
C VAL A 16 -8.97 29.37 -33.08
N GLN A 17 -7.83 29.88 -32.59
CA GLN A 17 -6.72 29.05 -32.13
C GLN A 17 -7.06 28.22 -30.89
N LYS A 18 -7.78 28.81 -29.91
CA LYS A 18 -8.22 28.10 -28.70
C LYS A 18 -9.37 27.13 -28.96
N GLY A 19 -10.04 27.26 -30.10
CA GLY A 19 -11.27 26.53 -30.41
C GLY A 19 -12.44 26.96 -29.51
N ALA A 20 -13.59 26.36 -29.76
CA ALA A 20 -14.73 26.49 -28.87
C ALA A 20 -14.56 25.50 -27.72
N ASP A 21 -14.48 25.99 -26.48
CA ASP A 21 -14.56 25.20 -25.25
C ASP A 21 -16.00 24.72 -24.98
N LEU A 22 -16.64 24.25 -26.04
CA LEU A 22 -17.88 23.51 -25.95
C LEU A 22 -17.48 22.05 -25.92
N ALA A 23 -18.07 21.28 -24.99
CA ALA A 23 -18.02 19.83 -25.07
C ALA A 23 -18.35 19.44 -26.52
N PRO A 24 -17.63 18.48 -27.13
CA PRO A 24 -17.93 18.02 -28.48
C PRO A 24 -19.43 17.74 -28.49
N ARG A 25 -20.17 18.61 -29.19
CA ARG A 25 -21.60 18.44 -29.34
C ARG A 25 -21.69 17.08 -30.01
N LEU A 26 -22.24 16.09 -29.30
CA LEU A 26 -22.75 14.89 -29.96
C LEU A 26 -23.52 15.47 -31.14
N ARG A 27 -23.02 15.21 -32.36
CA ARG A 27 -23.66 15.78 -33.54
C ARG A 27 -25.11 15.34 -33.50
N ALA A 28 -26.00 16.15 -34.07
CA ALA A 28 -27.44 15.90 -34.10
C ALA A 28 -27.80 14.53 -34.73
N ASP A 29 -26.82 13.87 -35.35
CA ASP A 29 -26.85 12.50 -35.82
C ASP A 29 -26.23 11.61 -34.71
N GLY A 30 -27.10 11.00 -33.92
CA GLY A 30 -26.79 10.41 -32.62
C GLY A 30 -25.64 9.41 -32.57
N ASP A 31 -25.03 9.36 -31.38
CA ASP A 31 -24.13 8.32 -30.88
C ASP A 31 -22.90 8.06 -31.78
N ALA A 32 -21.70 8.44 -31.31
CA ALA A 32 -20.44 8.15 -31.99
C ALA A 32 -20.21 6.64 -32.25
N LEU A 33 -21.06 5.77 -31.66
CA LEU A 33 -21.11 4.34 -31.89
C LEU A 33 -21.85 3.93 -33.19
N SER A 34 -22.74 4.78 -33.72
CA SER A 34 -23.59 4.45 -34.88
C SER A 34 -23.05 4.98 -36.22
N SER A 35 -22.25 6.04 -36.20
CA SER A 35 -21.64 6.64 -37.40
C SER A 35 -20.24 6.08 -37.72
N GLU A 36 -19.62 5.34 -36.80
CA GLU A 36 -18.35 4.65 -37.07
C GLU A 36 -18.66 3.33 -37.81
N PRO A 37 -18.05 3.07 -38.98
CA PRO A 37 -18.30 1.83 -39.75
C PRO A 37 -17.88 0.57 -38.99
N LEU A 38 -17.06 0.72 -37.94
CA LEU A 38 -16.58 -0.35 -37.09
C LEU A 38 -16.64 0.11 -35.62
N PRO A 39 -17.27 -0.68 -34.72
CA PRO A 39 -17.27 -0.39 -33.29
C PRO A 39 -15.84 -0.28 -32.75
N LYS A 40 -15.60 0.66 -31.82
CA LYS A 40 -14.28 0.90 -31.19
C LYS A 40 -13.59 -0.34 -30.63
N SER A 41 -14.36 -1.30 -30.09
CA SER A 41 -13.85 -2.59 -29.61
C SER A 41 -13.26 -3.42 -30.75
N PHE A 42 -13.93 -3.42 -31.91
CA PHE A 42 -13.51 -4.12 -33.11
C PHE A 42 -12.34 -3.42 -33.82
N ALA A 43 -12.36 -2.09 -33.89
CA ALA A 43 -11.23 -1.30 -34.38
C ALA A 43 -9.95 -1.55 -33.54
N ARG A 44 -10.09 -1.69 -32.21
CA ARG A 44 -8.98 -2.08 -31.32
C ARG A 44 -8.47 -3.49 -31.59
N ALA A 45 -9.35 -4.43 -31.96
CA ALA A 45 -8.97 -5.79 -32.28
C ALA A 45 -8.21 -5.88 -33.61
N ILE A 46 -8.69 -5.20 -34.66
CA ILE A 46 -8.01 -5.12 -35.95
C ILE A 46 -6.64 -4.43 -35.81
N ASN A 47 -6.59 -3.30 -35.09
CA ASN A 47 -5.36 -2.54 -34.88
C ASN A 47 -4.52 -3.05 -33.70
N ALA A 48 -4.75 -4.28 -33.21
CA ALA A 48 -4.12 -4.77 -31.99
C ALA A 48 -2.58 -4.76 -32.04
N ALA A 49 -1.99 -5.00 -33.21
CA ALA A 49 -0.54 -4.95 -33.40
C ALA A 49 0.00 -3.52 -33.21
N GLN A 50 -0.65 -2.52 -33.81
CA GLN A 50 -0.28 -1.11 -33.66
C GLN A 50 -0.48 -0.65 -32.21
N VAL A 51 -1.61 -0.98 -31.59
CA VAL A 51 -1.88 -0.64 -30.18
C VAL A 51 -0.81 -1.24 -29.24
N ARG A 52 -0.35 -2.47 -29.51
CA ARG A 52 0.74 -3.09 -28.73
C ARG A 52 2.09 -2.40 -28.98
N ALA A 53 2.38 -2.01 -30.22
CA ALA A 53 3.59 -1.28 -30.56
C ALA A 53 3.62 0.10 -29.90
N ASP A 54 2.51 0.85 -29.99
CA ASP A 54 2.33 2.16 -29.36
C ASP A 54 2.39 2.09 -27.84
N TYR A 55 1.85 1.04 -27.24
CA TYR A 55 1.96 0.84 -25.81
C TYR A 55 3.41 0.56 -25.39
N ARG A 56 4.15 -0.25 -26.18
CA ARG A 56 5.57 -0.53 -25.92
C ARG A 56 6.42 0.73 -26.10
N SER A 57 6.18 1.54 -27.13
CA SER A 57 6.91 2.79 -27.36
C SER A 57 6.60 3.83 -26.28
N LYS A 58 5.32 4.03 -25.92
CA LYS A 58 4.92 4.92 -24.82
C LYS A 58 5.48 4.50 -23.48
N ARG A 59 5.51 3.19 -23.18
CA ARG A 59 6.12 2.68 -21.96
C ARG A 59 7.63 2.91 -21.92
N LYS A 60 8.33 2.71 -23.04
CA LYS A 60 9.76 3.03 -23.16
C LYS A 60 10.02 4.52 -23.00
N LEU A 61 9.23 5.36 -23.66
CA LEU A 61 9.34 6.82 -23.56
C LEU A 61 9.06 7.32 -22.13
N GLN A 62 8.07 6.74 -21.44
CA GLN A 62 7.77 7.08 -20.04
C GLN A 62 8.90 6.66 -19.09
N GLU A 63 9.55 5.53 -19.36
CA GLU A 63 10.70 5.06 -18.59
C GLU A 63 11.96 5.91 -18.87
N GLU A 64 12.17 6.29 -20.13
CA GLU A 64 13.23 7.21 -20.54
C GLU A 64 13.00 8.64 -20.02
N ASP A 65 11.78 9.18 -20.03
CA ASP A 65 11.45 10.49 -19.45
C ASP A 65 11.58 10.48 -17.91
N ALA A 66 11.24 9.37 -17.25
CA ALA A 66 11.51 9.18 -15.82
C ALA A 66 13.03 9.14 -15.52
N GLN A 67 13.84 8.70 -16.49
CA GLN A 67 15.30 8.61 -16.36
C GLN A 67 16.02 9.90 -16.81
N ALA A 68 15.48 10.65 -17.78
CA ALA A 68 16.21 11.66 -18.57
C ALA A 68 15.80 13.13 -18.37
N GLY A 69 14.60 13.48 -17.87
CA GLY A 69 14.35 14.92 -17.67
C GLY A 69 12.94 15.31 -17.34
N ASP A 70 12.76 15.90 -16.16
CA ASP A 70 12.45 17.34 -16.03
C ASP A 70 12.46 17.78 -14.55
N ASP A 71 12.32 16.82 -13.64
CA ASP A 71 12.25 17.09 -12.20
C ASP A 71 13.61 17.39 -11.54
N LYS A 72 14.74 17.01 -12.14
CA LYS A 72 16.05 17.14 -11.47
C LYS A 72 16.68 18.53 -11.60
N LYS A 73 16.44 19.27 -12.70
CA LYS A 73 17.06 20.60 -12.90
C LYS A 73 16.30 21.72 -12.18
N THR A 74 14.98 21.65 -12.09
CA THR A 74 14.17 22.59 -11.30
C THR A 74 14.23 22.31 -9.79
N LYS A 75 14.32 21.04 -9.36
CA LYS A 75 14.48 20.70 -7.92
C LYS A 75 15.85 21.07 -7.35
N ARG A 76 16.94 21.02 -8.13
CA ARG A 76 18.28 21.36 -7.63
C ARG A 76 18.40 22.83 -7.16
N ARG A 77 17.80 23.78 -7.88
CA ARG A 77 17.73 25.18 -7.42
C ARG A 77 16.77 25.39 -6.24
N LYS A 78 15.73 24.56 -6.12
CA LYS A 78 14.75 24.67 -5.02
C LYS A 78 15.30 24.10 -3.72
N LEU A 79 16.10 23.03 -3.76
CA LEU A 79 16.69 22.41 -2.57
C LEU A 79 17.67 23.33 -1.83
N GLU A 80 18.53 24.07 -2.53
CA GLU A 80 19.48 24.98 -1.89
C GLU A 80 18.79 26.13 -1.15
N THR A 81 17.66 26.62 -1.67
CA THR A 81 16.82 27.62 -0.96
C THR A 81 15.91 27.00 0.10
N ALA A 82 15.74 25.68 0.12
CA ALA A 82 14.89 25.00 1.09
C ALA A 82 15.61 24.84 2.44
N THR A 83 16.94 24.68 2.44
CA THR A 83 17.77 24.50 3.63
C THR A 83 18.16 25.79 4.33
N GLN A 84 17.90 26.96 3.73
CA GLN A 84 18.09 28.25 4.37
C GLN A 84 16.78 28.78 4.95
N ILE A 85 16.86 29.39 6.14
CA ILE A 85 15.72 30.09 6.75
C ILE A 85 15.43 31.32 5.90
N ARG A 86 14.19 31.47 5.44
CA ARG A 86 13.80 32.66 4.65
C ARG A 86 13.70 33.88 5.57
N PRO A 87 13.97 35.09 5.06
CA PRO A 87 13.77 36.31 5.86
C PRO A 87 12.31 36.39 6.31
N GLY A 88 12.09 36.57 7.62
CA GLY A 88 10.76 36.63 8.24
C GLY A 88 10.12 35.27 8.56
N GLU A 89 10.78 34.15 8.28
CA GLU A 89 10.32 32.82 8.65
C GLU A 89 10.76 32.45 10.07
N THR A 90 9.85 31.92 10.90
CA THR A 90 10.21 31.36 12.21
C THR A 90 10.80 29.97 12.05
N LEU A 91 11.67 29.54 12.99
CA LEU A 91 12.28 28.20 12.98
C LEU A 91 11.25 27.06 12.84
N ALA A 92 10.08 27.22 13.44
CA ALA A 92 9.00 26.24 13.34
C ALA A 92 8.46 26.09 11.91
N HIS A 93 8.34 27.18 11.14
CA HIS A 93 7.89 27.13 9.74
C HIS A 93 8.96 26.50 8.84
N PHE A 94 10.23 26.85 9.09
CA PHE A 94 11.36 26.25 8.40
C PHE A 94 11.39 24.71 8.58
N ASN A 95 11.25 24.24 9.83
CA ASN A 95 11.19 22.81 10.13
C ASN A 95 10.01 22.12 9.43
N LYS A 96 8.80 22.71 9.48
CA LYS A 96 7.63 22.18 8.76
C LYS A 96 7.85 22.08 7.26
N ARG A 97 8.51 23.08 6.65
CA ARG A 97 8.81 23.09 5.23
C ARG A 97 9.82 22.01 4.85
N ILE A 98 10.91 21.89 5.62
CA ILE A 98 11.91 20.83 5.42
C ILE A 98 11.26 19.46 5.57
N GLU A 99 10.46 19.26 6.62
CA GLU A 99 9.75 18.00 6.84
C GLU A 99 8.84 17.69 5.66
N ALA A 100 8.08 18.67 5.15
CA ALA A 100 7.19 18.47 4.01
C ALA A 100 7.95 18.07 2.74
N ASP A 101 9.11 18.68 2.48
CA ASP A 101 9.95 18.39 1.30
C ASP A 101 10.64 17.02 1.40
N MET A 102 11.09 16.63 2.60
CA MET A 102 11.71 15.33 2.85
C MET A 102 10.71 14.19 3.02
N ARG A 103 9.45 14.48 3.38
CA ARG A 103 8.40 13.49 3.60
C ARG A 103 8.18 12.51 2.44
N PRO A 104 8.09 12.93 1.17
CA PRO A 104 7.91 12.00 0.06
C PRO A 104 9.10 11.04 -0.09
N LEU A 105 10.34 11.52 0.07
CA LEU A 105 11.55 10.71 -0.02
C LEU A 105 11.61 9.66 1.09
N VAL A 106 11.34 10.07 2.33
CA VAL A 106 11.27 9.16 3.48
C VAL A 106 10.13 8.15 3.27
N ARG A 107 8.96 8.60 2.81
CA ARG A 107 7.83 7.71 2.53
C ARG A 107 8.16 6.67 1.45
N SER A 108 8.82 7.06 0.36
CA SER A 108 9.23 6.12 -0.69
C SER A 108 10.27 5.12 -0.17
N ALA A 109 11.26 5.57 0.61
CA ALA A 109 12.29 4.70 1.19
C ALA A 109 11.68 3.68 2.18
N VAL A 110 10.69 4.10 2.97
CA VAL A 110 9.94 3.20 3.85
C VAL A 110 9.12 2.20 3.05
N GLN A 111 8.44 2.63 1.99
CA GLN A 111 7.68 1.71 1.14
C GLN A 111 8.57 0.67 0.43
N THR A 112 9.72 1.08 -0.10
CA THR A 112 10.66 0.18 -0.77
C THR A 112 11.29 -0.80 0.22
N SER A 113 11.70 -0.35 1.41
CA SER A 113 12.24 -1.24 2.43
C SER A 113 11.20 -2.24 2.94
N LEU A 114 9.94 -1.83 3.15
CA LEU A 114 8.86 -2.75 3.51
C LEU A 114 8.58 -3.78 2.40
N ALA A 115 8.67 -3.37 1.12
CA ALA A 115 8.54 -4.30 0.01
C ALA A 115 9.68 -5.33 -0.02
N ALA A 116 10.92 -4.90 0.21
CA ALA A 116 12.08 -5.79 0.30
C ALA A 116 11.95 -6.78 1.47
N ILE A 117 11.51 -6.33 2.65
CA ILE A 117 11.26 -7.19 3.81
C ILE A 117 10.19 -8.25 3.50
N ARG A 118 9.13 -7.88 2.78
CA ARG A 118 8.08 -8.83 2.36
C ARG A 118 8.59 -9.86 1.36
N ALA A 119 9.44 -9.45 0.41
CA ALA A 119 10.07 -10.36 -0.54
C ALA A 119 10.95 -11.38 0.19
N LEU A 120 11.83 -10.93 1.08
CA LEU A 120 12.68 -11.81 1.90
C LEU A 120 11.87 -12.79 2.77
N LYS A 121 10.76 -12.33 3.35
CA LYS A 121 9.87 -13.20 4.14
C LYS A 121 9.15 -14.23 3.27
N LYS A 122 8.78 -13.87 2.03
CA LYS A 122 8.16 -14.81 1.09
C LYS A 122 9.17 -15.89 0.69
N ASP A 123 10.39 -15.51 0.37
CA ASP A 123 11.42 -16.45 -0.09
C ASP A 123 11.85 -17.42 1.01
N THR A 124 11.92 -16.98 2.27
CA THR A 124 12.18 -17.85 3.43
C THR A 124 11.03 -18.81 3.75
N SER A 125 9.77 -18.41 3.52
CA SER A 125 8.61 -19.31 3.72
C SER A 125 8.48 -20.39 2.64
N VAL A 126 8.88 -20.09 1.40
CA VAL A 126 8.78 -21.02 0.27
C VAL A 126 9.94 -22.03 0.28
N SER A 127 11.12 -21.64 0.77
CA SER A 127 12.25 -22.56 0.96
C SER A 127 12.07 -23.47 2.18
N ALA A 128 11.41 -23.01 3.24
CA ALA A 128 11.08 -23.85 4.41
C ALA A 128 10.00 -24.91 4.12
N SER A 129 9.10 -24.69 3.14
CA SER A 129 8.06 -25.65 2.76
C SER A 129 8.51 -26.76 1.80
N LYS A 130 9.76 -26.75 1.31
CA LYS A 130 10.29 -27.77 0.38
C LYS A 130 11.23 -28.79 1.02
N SER A 131 11.56 -28.67 2.31
CA SER A 131 12.49 -29.57 3.01
C SER A 131 11.89 -30.41 4.14
N ALA A 132 10.57 -30.40 4.34
CA ALA A 132 9.91 -31.21 5.37
C ALA A 132 8.93 -32.23 4.77
N LYS A 133 9.48 -33.37 4.29
CA LYS A 133 8.75 -34.64 4.19
C LYS A 133 9.29 -35.57 5.28
N PRO A 134 8.51 -35.92 6.31
CA PRO A 134 8.68 -37.17 7.04
C PRO A 134 7.72 -38.22 6.44
N SER A 135 8.28 -39.30 5.92
CA SER A 135 7.58 -40.51 5.49
C SER A 135 7.79 -41.60 6.53
N ASP A 136 6.73 -42.00 7.22
CA ASP A 136 6.48 -43.32 7.87
C ASP A 136 5.36 -43.11 8.92
N SER A 137 4.40 -43.99 9.20
CA SER A 137 3.91 -45.25 8.64
C SER A 137 2.51 -45.47 9.26
N ARG A 138 1.61 -46.16 8.53
CA ARG A 138 0.33 -46.69 9.05
C ARG A 138 0.55 -48.06 9.74
N PRO A 139 -0.35 -48.52 10.63
CA PRO A 139 -1.38 -49.52 10.24
C PRO A 139 -2.80 -49.20 10.78
N LEU A 140 -3.89 -49.40 9.99
CA LEU A 140 -4.94 -50.47 10.03
C LEU A 140 -5.76 -50.46 11.35
N GLU A 141 -7.09 -50.46 11.47
CA GLU A 141 -8.28 -51.10 10.83
C GLU A 141 -9.51 -50.17 11.03
N GLY A 142 -10.70 -50.25 10.41
CA GLY A 142 -11.35 -51.26 9.58
C GLY A 142 -12.80 -50.84 9.22
N SER A 143 -13.45 -51.71 8.45
CA SER A 143 -14.87 -51.77 8.01
C SER A 143 -15.29 -51.02 6.73
N ALA A 144 -15.58 -51.84 5.71
CA ALA A 144 -16.20 -51.53 4.44
C ALA A 144 -17.74 -51.84 4.51
N PRO A 145 -18.46 -52.10 3.41
CA PRO A 145 -19.09 -51.12 2.50
C PRO A 145 -20.60 -51.37 2.30
N VAL A 146 -21.40 -50.36 1.91
CA VAL A 146 -22.70 -50.61 1.25
C VAL A 146 -23.00 -49.53 0.20
N ALA A 147 -23.04 -49.96 -1.07
CA ALA A 147 -23.87 -49.40 -2.13
C ALA A 147 -24.87 -50.51 -2.51
N PRO A 148 -26.08 -50.22 -3.07
CA PRO A 148 -26.17 -50.01 -4.52
C PRO A 148 -27.34 -49.12 -5.05
N ALA A 149 -27.18 -48.61 -6.28
CA ALA A 149 -28.15 -48.46 -7.39
C ALA A 149 -29.48 -47.66 -7.17
N SER A 150 -30.13 -46.95 -8.11
CA SER A 150 -29.93 -46.59 -9.54
C SER A 150 -31.12 -45.69 -10.01
N LYS A 151 -30.98 -45.05 -11.19
CA LYS A 151 -32.00 -44.41 -12.07
C LYS A 151 -32.55 -43.04 -11.61
N GLY A 152 -32.60 -41.94 -12.37
CA GLY A 152 -32.31 -41.63 -13.78
C GLY A 152 -33.44 -40.79 -14.37
N LYS A 153 -33.20 -39.52 -14.80
CA LYS A 153 -33.75 -38.87 -16.03
C LYS A 153 -33.48 -37.34 -16.12
N SER A 154 -32.96 -36.96 -17.30
CA SER A 154 -33.12 -35.72 -18.11
C SER A 154 -32.71 -34.32 -17.59
N LYS A 155 -31.73 -33.74 -18.34
CA LYS A 155 -31.35 -32.33 -18.57
C LYS A 155 -32.51 -31.46 -19.14
N PRO A 156 -32.44 -30.09 -19.25
CA PRO A 156 -31.22 -29.30 -19.54
C PRO A 156 -31.07 -27.87 -18.93
N THR A 157 -29.82 -27.39 -18.96
CA THR A 157 -29.37 -25.98 -19.13
C THR A 157 -29.73 -24.92 -18.07
N ALA A 158 -28.78 -24.63 -17.18
CA ALA A 158 -28.48 -23.27 -16.72
C ALA A 158 -26.99 -23.15 -16.38
N GLU A 159 -26.42 -22.05 -16.86
CA GLU A 159 -25.03 -21.62 -16.81
C GLU A 159 -24.54 -21.47 -15.34
N PRO A 160 -23.35 -21.96 -14.95
CA PRO A 160 -22.88 -21.76 -13.58
C PRO A 160 -22.38 -20.33 -13.40
N GLU A 161 -23.09 -19.54 -12.58
CA GLU A 161 -22.61 -18.25 -12.10
C GLU A 161 -21.24 -18.40 -11.42
N PRO A 162 -20.34 -17.40 -11.54
CA PRO A 162 -19.04 -17.47 -10.89
C PRO A 162 -19.22 -17.39 -9.37
N GLU A 163 -18.91 -18.48 -8.68
CA GLU A 163 -18.84 -18.50 -7.22
C GLU A 163 -17.88 -17.41 -6.73
N ASP A 164 -18.41 -16.48 -5.93
CA ASP A 164 -17.64 -15.44 -5.28
C ASP A 164 -16.68 -16.09 -4.26
N LYS A 165 -15.40 -16.19 -4.64
CA LYS A 165 -14.30 -16.73 -3.82
C LYS A 165 -14.08 -15.96 -2.51
N HIS A 166 -14.85 -14.90 -2.26
CA HIS A 166 -14.84 -14.11 -1.04
C HIS A 166 -16.12 -14.26 -0.20
N ALA A 167 -17.06 -15.15 -0.58
CA ALA A 167 -18.25 -15.44 0.20
C ALA A 167 -17.95 -16.01 1.59
N SER A 168 -16.83 -16.72 1.75
CA SER A 168 -16.37 -17.26 3.04
C SER A 168 -15.57 -16.27 3.88
N ARG A 169 -15.24 -15.09 3.34
CA ARG A 169 -14.55 -14.04 4.12
C ARG A 169 -15.59 -13.22 4.89
N PRO A 170 -15.47 -13.10 6.22
CA PRO A 170 -16.38 -12.24 6.97
C PRO A 170 -16.24 -10.79 6.47
N LYS A 171 -17.32 -10.23 5.92
CA LYS A 171 -17.38 -8.81 5.52
C LYS A 171 -17.29 -7.95 6.79
N GLU A 172 -16.26 -7.12 6.89
CA GLU A 172 -15.94 -6.32 8.09
C GLU A 172 -16.98 -5.22 8.40
N PHE A 173 -17.94 -5.01 7.51
CA PHE A 173 -19.14 -4.24 7.79
C PHE A 173 -20.33 -5.19 7.76
N ALA A 174 -20.67 -5.75 8.92
CA ALA A 174 -21.95 -6.39 9.12
C ALA A 174 -23.03 -5.33 8.85
N ARG A 175 -23.64 -5.36 7.66
CA ARG A 175 -24.87 -4.62 7.39
C ARG A 175 -25.90 -5.20 8.35
N THR A 176 -26.13 -4.51 9.46
CA THR A 176 -27.21 -4.84 10.39
C THR A 176 -28.50 -4.70 9.59
N SER A 177 -29.05 -5.84 9.16
CA SER A 177 -30.30 -5.92 8.42
C SER A 177 -31.45 -5.62 9.39
N THR A 178 -31.63 -4.36 9.76
CA THR A 178 -32.79 -3.90 10.52
C THR A 178 -33.72 -3.23 9.54
N SER A 179 -34.79 -3.91 9.15
CA SER A 179 -35.77 -3.44 8.16
C SER A 179 -36.69 -2.31 8.65
N ALA A 180 -36.51 -1.81 9.86
CA ALA A 180 -37.32 -0.73 10.43
C ALA A 180 -36.48 0.55 10.65
N PRO A 181 -36.95 1.74 10.22
CA PRO A 181 -36.25 3.00 10.44
C PRO A 181 -36.22 3.32 11.94
N ARG A 182 -35.01 3.36 12.52
CA ARG A 182 -34.82 3.71 13.93
C ARG A 182 -35.09 5.20 14.14
N ARG A 183 -35.88 5.55 15.16
CA ARG A 183 -36.18 6.94 15.50
C ARG A 183 -34.94 7.59 16.11
N LEU A 184 -34.75 8.88 15.84
CA LEU A 184 -33.57 9.67 16.23
C LEU A 184 -33.30 9.65 17.76
N ASN A 185 -34.32 9.36 18.56
CA ASN A 185 -34.25 9.28 20.02
C ASN A 185 -33.93 7.88 20.57
N ASP A 186 -33.97 6.83 19.75
CA ASP A 186 -33.57 5.46 20.14
C ASP A 186 -32.03 5.29 20.09
N ILE A 187 -31.32 6.30 19.60
CA ILE A 187 -29.87 6.43 19.71
C ILE A 187 -29.56 7.18 21.01
N ALA A 188 -30.14 6.71 22.13
CA ALA A 188 -29.62 7.06 23.43
C ALA A 188 -28.22 6.44 23.50
N THR A 189 -27.22 7.29 23.31
CA THR A 189 -25.79 6.99 23.31
C THR A 189 -25.37 6.55 24.71
N ALA A 190 -25.67 5.30 25.08
CA ALA A 190 -24.89 4.65 26.11
C ALA A 190 -23.43 4.64 25.63
N PRO A 191 -22.45 5.07 26.44
CA PRO A 191 -21.06 4.97 26.08
C PRO A 191 -20.76 3.49 25.75
N PRO A 192 -20.06 3.21 24.63
CA PRO A 192 -19.80 1.85 24.22
C PRO A 192 -19.03 1.09 25.31
N ASP A 193 -19.57 -0.04 25.75
CA ASP A 193 -18.93 -0.91 26.73
C ASP A 193 -17.62 -1.50 26.18
N LEU A 194 -16.49 -1.02 26.69
CA LEU A 194 -15.14 -1.46 26.31
C LEU A 194 -14.76 -2.86 26.86
N SER A 195 -15.68 -3.56 27.52
CA SER A 195 -15.46 -4.89 28.12
C SER A 195 -15.20 -5.99 27.08
N SER A 196 -15.55 -5.76 25.80
CA SER A 196 -15.28 -6.69 24.71
C SER A 196 -13.84 -6.61 24.17
N LEU A 197 -13.17 -5.46 24.33
CA LEU A 197 -11.76 -5.32 23.92
C LEU A 197 -10.83 -6.07 24.87
N THR A 198 -11.12 -6.10 26.17
CA THR A 198 -10.29 -6.82 27.14
C THR A 198 -10.44 -8.35 27.01
N ARG A 199 -11.63 -8.85 26.61
CA ARG A 199 -11.87 -10.28 26.41
C ARG A 199 -11.13 -10.85 25.19
N ARG A 200 -11.04 -10.11 24.08
CA ARG A 200 -10.37 -10.57 22.84
C ARG A 200 -8.84 -10.49 22.91
N VAL A 201 -8.30 -9.64 23.79
CA VAL A 201 -6.86 -9.58 24.09
C VAL A 201 -6.45 -10.73 25.01
N GLN A 202 -7.27 -11.10 25.99
CA GLN A 202 -6.97 -12.21 26.91
C GLN A 202 -7.12 -13.60 26.28
N SER A 203 -7.95 -13.77 25.25
CA SER A 203 -8.06 -15.07 24.55
C SER A 203 -6.86 -15.37 23.65
N LYS A 204 -6.06 -14.36 23.27
CA LYS A 204 -4.80 -14.54 22.53
C LYS A 204 -3.57 -14.65 23.43
N SER A 205 -3.68 -14.28 24.72
CA SER A 205 -2.57 -14.40 25.68
C SER A 205 -2.60 -15.69 26.50
N LYS A 206 -3.71 -16.45 26.49
CA LYS A 206 -3.81 -17.73 27.22
C LYS A 206 -3.23 -18.95 26.49
N SER A 207 -2.87 -18.87 25.21
CA SER A 207 -2.21 -19.98 24.51
C SER A 207 -0.68 -20.02 24.69
N ASN A 208 -0.07 -19.01 25.33
CA ASN A 208 1.38 -18.92 25.54
C ASN A 208 1.78 -18.68 27.01
N ALA A 209 0.86 -18.83 27.97
CA ALA A 209 1.10 -18.52 29.39
C ALA A 209 1.19 -19.76 30.29
N ALA A 210 1.67 -20.89 29.75
CA ALA A 210 1.95 -22.10 30.50
C ALA A 210 3.45 -22.45 30.42
N ALA A 211 4.32 -21.47 30.70
CA ALA A 211 5.74 -21.72 30.94
C ALA A 211 6.33 -20.60 31.80
N GLN A 212 6.65 -20.95 33.04
CA GLN A 212 7.63 -20.29 33.92
C GLN A 212 7.20 -18.89 34.43
N GLY A 213 7.11 -18.60 35.73
CA GLY A 213 7.93 -19.09 36.83
C GLY A 213 8.71 -17.90 37.41
N LYS A 214 8.15 -17.28 38.45
CA LYS A 214 8.79 -16.48 39.52
C LYS A 214 9.64 -15.24 39.16
N GLU A 215 9.21 -14.12 39.76
CA GLU A 215 9.99 -12.98 40.28
C GLU A 215 10.92 -12.20 39.33
N ALA A 216 10.42 -11.06 38.82
CA ALA A 216 11.13 -9.79 38.89
C ALA A 216 10.20 -8.61 38.58
N LYS A 217 10.25 -7.61 39.45
CA LYS A 217 9.44 -6.39 39.44
C LYS A 217 9.77 -5.51 38.22
N ASN A 218 8.71 -4.92 37.64
CA ASN A 218 8.67 -3.61 36.99
C ASN A 218 9.73 -3.25 35.93
N THR A 219 9.62 -3.77 34.71
CA THR A 219 9.98 -3.05 33.45
C THR A 219 9.20 -3.58 32.22
N GLY A 220 8.00 -4.11 32.43
CA GLY A 220 7.19 -4.73 31.39
C GLY A 220 6.52 -3.72 30.46
N LYS A 221 7.27 -3.21 29.46
CA LYS A 221 6.82 -2.64 28.17
C LYS A 221 7.95 -2.02 27.33
N ALA A 222 9.22 -2.09 27.77
CA ALA A 222 10.34 -1.38 27.11
C ALA A 222 11.27 -2.24 26.25
N SER A 223 11.05 -3.55 26.10
CA SER A 223 12.00 -4.42 25.39
C SER A 223 11.34 -5.27 24.32
N VAL A 224 10.82 -4.63 23.29
CA VAL A 224 10.68 -5.26 21.97
C VAL A 224 11.56 -4.47 21.00
N LEU A 225 12.85 -4.36 21.32
CA LEU A 225 13.83 -3.83 20.38
C LEU A 225 14.06 -4.88 19.28
N SER A 226 14.00 -4.47 18.02
CA SER A 226 14.32 -5.33 16.87
C SER A 226 15.70 -5.97 17.05
N PRO A 227 15.93 -7.23 16.63
CA PRO A 227 17.25 -7.86 16.69
C PRO A 227 18.36 -7.02 16.07
N ALA A 228 18.06 -6.29 14.98
CA ALA A 228 19.01 -5.36 14.35
C ALA A 228 19.39 -4.18 15.27
N GLN A 229 18.43 -3.66 16.03
CA GLN A 229 18.64 -2.58 16.99
C GLN A 229 19.44 -3.06 18.22
N GLN A 230 19.23 -4.32 18.64
CA GLN A 230 20.02 -4.94 19.70
C GLN A 230 21.49 -5.08 19.30
N LEU A 231 21.78 -5.48 18.06
CA LEU A 231 23.15 -5.56 17.53
C LEU A 231 23.84 -4.20 17.48
N GLN A 232 23.14 -3.15 17.04
CA GLN A 232 23.68 -1.79 17.04
C GLN A 232 23.99 -1.29 18.46
N MET A 233 23.10 -1.57 19.43
CA MET A 233 23.35 -1.21 20.83
C MET A 233 24.48 -2.02 21.45
N ALA A 234 24.65 -3.29 21.06
CA ALA A 234 25.75 -4.12 21.52
C ALA A 234 27.10 -3.58 21.01
N ALA A 235 27.21 -3.24 19.72
CA ALA A 235 28.40 -2.62 19.15
C ALA A 235 28.73 -1.28 19.84
N ALA A 236 27.73 -0.42 20.04
CA ALA A 236 27.92 0.86 20.75
C ALA A 236 28.36 0.67 22.22
N ARG A 237 27.89 -0.40 22.89
CA ARG A 237 28.36 -0.75 24.24
C ARG A 237 29.81 -1.19 24.25
N GLU A 238 30.22 -2.02 23.29
CA GLU A 238 31.61 -2.47 23.18
C GLU A 238 32.55 -1.29 22.93
N GLU A 239 32.19 -0.36 22.03
CA GLU A 239 32.96 0.87 21.79
C GLU A 239 33.03 1.79 23.02
N ALA A 240 31.94 1.90 23.79
CA ALA A 240 31.94 2.69 25.01
C ALA A 240 32.84 2.07 26.09
N ILE A 241 32.83 0.74 26.20
CA ILE A 241 33.68 0.00 27.15
C ILE A 241 35.14 0.09 26.74
N SER A 242 35.48 -0.02 25.45
CA SER A 242 36.87 0.13 24.98
C SER A 242 37.41 1.53 25.29
N ARG A 243 36.67 2.58 24.93
CA ARG A 243 37.04 3.97 25.26
C ARG A 243 37.19 4.21 26.75
N TYR A 244 36.29 3.65 27.56
CA TYR A 244 36.40 3.78 29.02
C TYR A 244 37.63 3.06 29.56
N ARG A 245 37.99 1.88 29.01
CA ARG A 245 39.22 1.16 29.38
C ARG A 245 40.47 1.94 28.99
N GLU A 246 40.49 2.53 27.80
CA GLU A 246 41.59 3.40 27.35
C GLU A 246 41.74 4.63 28.26
N LEU A 247 40.64 5.34 28.55
CA LEU A 247 40.65 6.48 29.46
C LEU A 247 41.10 6.09 30.87
N ARG A 248 40.67 4.91 31.35
CA ARG A 248 41.10 4.39 32.65
C ARG A 248 42.58 4.06 32.63
N ALA A 249 43.09 3.38 31.60
CA ALA A 249 44.51 3.06 31.45
C ALA A 249 45.36 4.33 31.40
N ALA A 250 44.98 5.33 30.59
CA ALA A 250 45.66 6.62 30.50
C ALA A 250 45.70 7.38 31.83
N ARG A 251 44.63 7.29 32.65
CA ARG A 251 44.61 7.86 34.00
C ARG A 251 45.53 7.14 34.98
N HIS A 252 45.77 5.84 34.80
CA HIS A 252 46.68 5.08 35.67
C HIS A 252 48.13 5.18 35.21
N SER A 253 48.40 5.40 33.92
CA SER A 253 49.77 5.56 33.39
C SER A 253 50.32 6.99 33.47
N GLY A 254 49.48 7.99 33.68
CA GLY A 254 49.89 9.40 33.83
C GLY A 254 50.02 9.88 35.28
N GLY A 255 50.08 8.95 36.24
CA GLY A 255 50.10 9.22 37.68
C GLY A 255 51.32 8.66 38.43
N ASP A 256 52.37 8.24 37.73
CA ASP A 256 53.71 7.98 38.28
C ASP A 256 54.68 9.11 37.92
#